data_AF-A0A9N9B0B1-F1
#
_entry.id   AF-A0A9N9B0B1-F1
#
_cell.length_a   1.000
_cell.length_b   1.000
_cell.length_c   1.000
_cell.angle_alpha   90.00
_cell.angle_beta   90.00
_cell.angle_gamma   90.00
#
_symmetry.space_group_name_H-M   'P 1'
#
loop_
_entity.id
_entity.type
_entity.pdbx_description
1 polymer ?
#
loop_
_entity_poly.entity_id
_entity_poly.type
_entity_poly.pdbx_seq_one_letter_code
_entity_poly.pdbx_strand_id
1 'polypeptide(L)'
;MASSNSHSPSTLTHIIIAILAIFFIFSNSAYSVPIPFIDSTTNSTDNNTTNSTSTTTPSPVTPITSPDLISNYRTMSFYAAAAYCKNLTTNWDCGLICSSTPGTQLISVIDGKAAESRAFVALNPDDKKIIVAFRGTLPQDFRTIAVDAQFLFGDYKPVPDAKVHAGFINAFEEIRDRLVNEVKKQLELNPGYSIDVSGHSLGGALAVLTGLDFVQNSDTLKFDKLSVYTLGQPRLGNDIFADYVDKTLAVNRFVHTVDSYTRLPPQFIGYRHHNGEIWIQDDATAESGGTKQCGGDENPNCVNSVKVSDLNFGAHHGPYFGVDMHTCNG
;
A
#
# COMPACT_ATOMS: atom_id res chain seq x y z
N MET A 1 -47.40 16.78 -5.95
CA MET A 1 -47.57 15.33 -5.73
C MET A 1 -46.19 14.72 -5.64
N ALA A 2 -45.91 14.04 -4.52
CA ALA A 2 -44.58 13.59 -4.12
C ALA A 2 -44.09 12.39 -4.95
N SER A 3 -42.80 12.38 -5.30
CA SER A 3 -42.09 11.19 -5.79
C SER A 3 -41.35 10.59 -4.59
N SER A 4 -41.64 9.32 -4.31
CA SER A 4 -41.10 8.54 -3.20
C SER A 4 -39.68 8.04 -3.50
N ASN A 5 -38.70 8.49 -2.70
CA ASN A 5 -37.38 7.86 -2.63
C ASN A 5 -37.51 6.50 -1.92
N SER A 6 -37.19 5.41 -2.63
CA SER A 6 -36.92 4.11 -2.01
C SER A 6 -35.42 3.99 -1.76
N HIS A 7 -35.01 4.06 -0.50
CA HIS A 7 -33.69 3.61 -0.07
C HIS A 7 -33.75 2.09 0.11
N SER A 8 -32.93 1.36 -0.65
CA SER A 8 -32.74 -0.08 -0.50
C SER A 8 -31.74 -0.37 0.64
N PRO A 9 -32.15 -1.03 1.73
CA PRO A 9 -31.23 -1.49 2.77
C PRO A 9 -30.71 -2.87 2.39
N SER A 10 -29.68 -2.95 1.54
CA SER A 10 -29.14 -4.26 1.12
C SER A 10 -27.61 -4.36 1.07
N THR A 11 -26.86 -3.27 1.13
CA THR A 11 -25.39 -3.33 1.02
C THR A 11 -24.67 -3.61 2.34
N LEU A 12 -25.21 -3.14 3.48
CA LEU A 12 -24.61 -3.38 4.81
C LEU A 12 -24.77 -4.84 5.25
N THR A 13 -25.89 -5.47 4.89
CA THR A 13 -26.20 -6.86 5.23
C THR A 13 -25.26 -7.86 4.55
N HIS A 14 -24.82 -7.57 3.31
CA HIS A 14 -23.92 -8.47 2.57
C HIS A 14 -22.47 -8.41 3.06
N ILE A 15 -22.03 -7.28 3.63
CA ILE A 15 -20.69 -7.13 4.23
C ILE A 15 -20.64 -7.79 5.60
N ILE A 16 -21.71 -7.65 6.40
CA ILE A 16 -21.87 -8.43 7.62
C ILE A 16 -21.91 -9.92 7.28
N ILE A 17 -22.54 -10.33 6.17
CA ILE A 17 -22.51 -11.73 5.71
C ILE A 17 -21.11 -12.17 5.24
N ALA A 18 -20.29 -11.33 4.61
CA ALA A 18 -18.91 -11.72 4.25
C ALA A 18 -18.02 -11.88 5.50
N ILE A 19 -18.16 -10.99 6.49
CA ILE A 19 -17.44 -11.06 7.77
C ILE A 19 -17.98 -12.21 8.65
N LEU A 20 -19.30 -12.47 8.63
CA LEU A 20 -19.94 -13.57 9.36
C LEU A 20 -19.80 -14.93 8.64
N ALA A 21 -19.67 -14.97 7.32
CA ALA A 21 -19.41 -16.20 6.56
C ALA A 21 -18.02 -16.74 6.90
N ILE A 22 -17.05 -15.86 7.13
CA ILE A 22 -15.75 -16.23 7.69
C ILE A 22 -15.91 -16.86 9.09
N PHE A 23 -16.84 -16.36 9.93
CA PHE A 23 -17.17 -17.00 11.21
C PHE A 23 -17.93 -18.34 11.06
N PHE A 24 -18.82 -18.49 10.08
CA PHE A 24 -19.63 -19.70 9.90
C PHE A 24 -18.88 -20.87 9.24
N ILE A 25 -17.91 -20.61 8.36
CA ILE A 25 -17.10 -21.65 7.70
C ILE A 25 -16.29 -22.48 8.72
N PHE A 26 -15.94 -21.89 9.89
CA PHE A 26 -15.27 -22.60 10.99
C PHE A 26 -16.21 -23.37 11.95
N SER A 27 -17.53 -23.33 11.73
CA SER A 27 -18.50 -24.04 12.58
C SER A 27 -19.14 -25.27 11.94
N ASN A 28 -18.96 -25.49 10.63
CA ASN A 28 -19.64 -26.56 9.90
C ASN A 28 -18.82 -27.13 8.73
N SER A 29 -17.54 -27.42 8.96
CA SER A 29 -16.77 -28.27 8.06
C SER A 29 -16.12 -29.40 8.85
N ALA A 30 -16.54 -30.62 8.54
CA ALA A 30 -15.94 -31.87 9.01
C ALA A 30 -14.55 -32.04 8.37
N TYR A 31 -13.59 -31.26 8.83
CA TYR A 31 -12.16 -31.49 8.63
C TYR A 31 -11.46 -31.21 9.96
N SER A 32 -11.33 -32.27 10.75
CA SER A 32 -10.52 -32.31 11.95
C SER A 32 -9.04 -32.18 11.59
N VAL A 33 -8.53 -30.95 11.60
CA VAL A 33 -7.09 -30.70 11.74
C VAL A 33 -6.80 -30.69 13.24
N PRO A 34 -5.96 -31.59 13.78
CA PRO A 34 -5.69 -31.63 15.20
C PRO A 34 -4.91 -30.39 15.63
N ILE A 35 -5.51 -29.61 16.53
CA ILE A 35 -4.84 -28.56 17.31
C ILE A 35 -3.89 -29.27 18.29
N PRO A 36 -2.58 -29.01 18.31
CA PRO A 36 -1.74 -29.50 19.39
C PRO A 36 -2.12 -28.75 20.67
N PHE A 37 -2.74 -29.50 21.58
CA PHE A 37 -3.00 -29.12 22.96
C PHE A 37 -1.65 -28.99 23.66
N ILE A 38 -1.21 -27.77 23.96
CA ILE A 38 -0.06 -27.55 24.84
C ILE A 38 -0.56 -27.80 26.26
N ASP A 39 -0.27 -29.00 26.78
CA ASP A 39 -0.48 -29.38 28.17
C ASP A 39 0.54 -28.62 29.05
N SER A 40 0.03 -27.67 29.82
CA SER A 40 0.82 -26.92 30.80
C SER A 40 0.97 -27.73 32.08
N THR A 41 1.84 -28.75 32.08
CA THR A 41 2.26 -29.40 33.31
C THR A 41 3.73 -29.88 33.25
N THR A 42 4.68 -28.98 33.51
CA THR A 42 5.95 -29.37 34.14
C THR A 42 6.41 -28.32 35.15
N ASN A 43 6.60 -28.79 36.38
CA ASN A 43 7.29 -28.09 37.46
C ASN A 43 8.76 -27.84 37.06
N SER A 44 9.19 -26.58 37.12
CA SER A 44 10.59 -26.24 37.41
C SER A 44 10.64 -24.92 38.15
N THR A 45 11.38 -24.95 39.24
CA THR A 45 11.58 -23.97 40.30
C THR A 45 12.24 -22.65 39.86
N ASP A 46 11.77 -21.56 40.47
CA ASP A 46 12.45 -20.31 40.86
C ASP A 46 13.35 -19.59 39.84
N ASN A 47 12.92 -18.41 39.37
CA ASN A 47 13.41 -17.13 39.91
C ASN A 47 12.81 -15.91 39.17
N ASN A 48 12.00 -15.15 39.91
CA ASN A 48 11.83 -13.70 39.86
C ASN A 48 11.90 -12.99 38.48
N THR A 49 10.75 -12.82 37.84
CA THR A 49 10.51 -11.73 36.89
C THR A 49 9.24 -10.99 37.29
N THR A 50 9.44 -9.74 37.68
CA THR A 50 8.39 -8.76 37.98
C THR A 50 7.45 -8.62 36.79
N ASN A 51 6.18 -8.95 37.00
CA ASN A 51 5.07 -8.56 36.13
C ASN A 51 5.00 -7.02 36.06
N SER A 52 5.58 -6.44 35.02
CA SER A 52 5.25 -5.09 34.59
C SER A 52 4.19 -5.20 33.51
N THR A 53 2.92 -5.05 33.90
CA THR A 53 1.84 -4.67 33.00
C THR A 53 2.20 -3.33 32.36
N SER A 54 2.93 -3.37 31.24
CA SER A 54 3.18 -2.18 30.44
C SER A 54 1.86 -1.75 29.82
N THR A 55 1.25 -0.74 30.42
CA THR A 55 0.27 0.11 29.74
C THR A 55 1.03 0.84 28.63
N THR A 56 1.20 0.17 27.48
CA THR A 56 1.83 0.75 26.29
C THR A 56 1.00 1.93 25.86
N THR A 57 1.50 3.13 26.15
CA THR A 57 0.96 4.35 25.56
C THR A 57 1.07 4.21 24.04
N PRO A 58 -0.01 4.39 23.28
CA PRO A 58 0.05 4.23 21.84
C PRO A 58 1.06 5.22 21.24
N SER A 59 1.79 4.75 20.23
CA SER A 59 2.79 5.54 19.50
C SER A 59 2.21 6.90 19.04
N PRO A 60 3.04 7.95 19.01
CA PRO A 60 2.57 9.32 18.79
C PRO A 60 1.87 9.49 17.44
N VAL A 61 0.89 10.39 17.42
CA VAL A 61 0.26 10.88 16.19
C VAL A 61 0.56 12.36 16.10
N THR A 62 1.19 12.79 15.02
CA THR A 62 1.70 14.17 14.87
C THR A 62 1.12 14.81 13.61
N PRO A 63 0.51 16.01 13.69
CA PRO A 63 0.07 16.75 12.51
C PRO A 63 1.24 17.06 11.57
N ILE A 64 1.01 16.93 10.27
CA ILE A 64 1.91 17.42 9.23
C ILE A 64 1.36 18.75 8.74
N THR A 65 2.18 19.81 8.87
CA THR A 65 1.80 21.18 8.49
C THR A 65 2.83 21.85 7.57
N SER A 66 3.77 21.08 7.02
CA SER A 66 4.79 21.60 6.09
C SER A 66 4.23 21.64 4.67
N PRO A 67 4.04 22.82 4.06
CA PRO A 67 3.51 22.92 2.70
C PRO A 67 4.42 22.24 1.66
N ASP A 68 5.74 22.34 1.81
CA ASP A 68 6.70 21.72 0.91
C ASP A 68 6.61 20.18 0.94
N LEU A 69 6.42 19.61 2.12
CA LEU A 69 6.26 18.17 2.28
C LEU A 69 4.96 17.68 1.63
N ILE A 70 3.85 18.40 1.87
CA ILE A 70 2.55 18.09 1.24
C ILE A 70 2.61 18.26 -0.28
N SER A 71 3.33 19.28 -0.78
CA SER A 71 3.58 19.47 -2.21
C SER A 71 4.34 18.29 -2.81
N ASN A 72 5.40 17.80 -2.15
CA ASN A 72 6.10 16.58 -2.59
C ASN A 72 5.20 15.35 -2.56
N TYR A 73 4.34 15.20 -1.55
CA TYR A 73 3.36 14.10 -1.51
C TYR A 73 2.34 14.18 -2.65
N ARG A 74 1.86 15.38 -2.98
CA ARG A 74 1.00 15.64 -4.13
C ARG A 74 1.68 15.26 -5.45
N THR A 75 2.96 15.59 -5.62
CA THR A 75 3.75 15.16 -6.79
C THR A 75 3.79 13.63 -6.91
N MET A 76 4.00 12.92 -5.80
CA MET A 76 4.00 11.46 -5.79
C MET A 76 2.62 10.85 -6.07
N SER A 77 1.54 11.52 -5.66
CA SER A 77 0.18 11.16 -6.07
C SER A 77 -0.04 11.32 -7.57
N PHE A 78 0.48 12.39 -8.20
CA PHE A 78 0.41 12.55 -9.65
C PHE A 78 1.15 11.44 -10.39
N TYR A 79 2.33 11.02 -9.94
CA TYR A 79 3.03 9.89 -10.55
C TYR A 79 2.27 8.57 -10.41
N ALA A 80 1.64 8.31 -9.26
CA ALA A 80 0.78 7.13 -9.12
C ALA A 80 -0.46 7.20 -10.04
N ALA A 81 -1.11 8.36 -10.13
CA ALA A 81 -2.25 8.59 -11.04
C ALA A 81 -1.83 8.44 -12.51
N ALA A 82 -0.61 8.85 -12.88
CA ALA A 82 -0.09 8.74 -14.24
C ALA A 82 -0.03 7.27 -14.72
N ALA A 83 0.20 6.32 -13.80
CA ALA A 83 0.24 4.90 -14.14
C ALA A 83 -1.13 4.35 -14.60
N TYR A 84 -2.24 5.04 -14.30
CA TYR A 84 -3.57 4.69 -14.80
C TYR A 84 -3.84 5.18 -16.22
N CYS A 85 -3.06 6.15 -16.72
CA CYS A 85 -3.27 6.77 -18.02
C CYS A 85 -3.03 5.78 -19.17
N LYS A 86 -4.08 5.42 -19.90
CA LYS A 86 -3.99 4.52 -21.06
C LYS A 86 -3.13 5.09 -22.20
N ASN A 87 -3.12 6.41 -22.35
CA ASN A 87 -2.35 7.11 -23.39
C ASN A 87 -0.87 7.29 -23.05
N LEU A 88 -0.46 7.06 -21.78
CA LEU A 88 0.95 7.08 -21.39
C LEU A 88 1.65 5.85 -21.97
N THR A 89 2.21 6.01 -23.16
CA THR A 89 2.78 4.93 -23.97
C THR A 89 4.20 5.24 -24.43
N THR A 90 4.41 6.38 -25.09
CA THR A 90 5.71 6.77 -25.66
C THR A 90 6.26 8.09 -25.14
N ASN A 91 5.38 9.05 -24.78
CA ASN A 91 5.77 10.37 -24.29
C ASN A 91 5.09 10.66 -22.95
N TRP A 92 5.65 11.60 -22.17
CA TRP A 92 5.03 12.12 -20.94
C TRP A 92 3.89 13.09 -21.26
N ASP A 93 2.83 12.57 -21.90
CA ASP A 93 1.68 13.34 -22.38
C ASP A 93 0.37 12.62 -22.05
N CYS A 94 -0.09 12.84 -20.82
CA CYS A 94 -1.30 12.26 -20.25
C CYS A 94 -2.25 13.33 -19.71
N GLY A 95 -2.30 14.48 -20.37
CA GLY A 95 -3.15 15.62 -19.99
C GLY A 95 -2.72 16.24 -18.65
N LEU A 96 -3.71 16.63 -17.84
CA LEU A 96 -3.49 17.36 -16.59
C LEU A 96 -2.58 16.63 -15.60
N ILE A 97 -2.62 15.29 -15.59
CA ILE A 97 -1.77 14.48 -14.71
C ILE A 97 -0.29 14.66 -15.07
N CYS A 98 0.07 14.55 -16.35
CA CYS A 98 1.45 14.72 -16.80
C CYS A 98 1.89 16.19 -16.73
N SER A 99 1.03 17.14 -17.07
CA SER A 99 1.37 18.57 -16.98
C SER A 99 1.60 19.06 -15.56
N SER A 100 1.09 18.33 -14.55
CA SER A 100 1.32 18.64 -13.12
C SER A 100 2.69 18.19 -12.61
N THR A 101 3.47 17.49 -13.44
CA THR A 101 4.84 17.04 -13.14
C THR A 101 5.81 17.48 -14.26
N PRO A 102 5.97 18.81 -14.48
CA PRO A 102 6.76 19.33 -15.58
C PRO A 102 8.21 18.86 -15.52
N GLY A 103 8.87 18.77 -16.68
CA GLY A 103 10.24 18.29 -16.80
C GLY A 103 10.37 16.75 -16.82
N THR A 104 9.31 16.02 -16.48
CA THR A 104 9.32 14.55 -16.51
C THR A 104 9.36 14.01 -17.95
N GLN A 105 10.19 12.99 -18.16
CA GLN A 105 10.39 12.29 -19.43
C GLN A 105 10.09 10.81 -19.24
N LEU A 106 9.13 10.28 -20.01
CA LEU A 106 8.83 8.85 -20.00
C LEU A 106 10.00 8.08 -20.64
N ILE A 107 10.49 7.06 -19.95
CA ILE A 107 11.57 6.17 -20.44
C ILE A 107 10.99 4.86 -20.94
N SER A 108 10.14 4.23 -20.12
CA SER A 108 9.56 2.94 -20.46
C SER A 108 8.23 2.73 -19.76
N VAL A 109 7.41 1.87 -20.36
CA VAL A 109 6.21 1.31 -19.77
C VAL A 109 6.38 -0.20 -19.78
N ILE A 110 6.08 -0.84 -18.65
CA ILE A 110 6.25 -2.27 -18.44
C ILE A 110 4.90 -2.84 -18.00
N ASP A 111 4.30 -3.63 -18.88
CA ASP A 111 3.06 -4.34 -18.59
C ASP A 111 3.35 -5.81 -18.23
N GLY A 112 2.58 -6.32 -17.27
CA GLY A 112 2.50 -7.72 -16.86
C GLY A 112 1.07 -8.24 -16.99
N LYS A 113 0.93 -9.55 -17.15
CA LYS A 113 -0.35 -10.24 -17.25
C LYS A 113 -0.95 -10.50 -15.88
N ALA A 114 -0.13 -10.87 -14.90
CA ALA A 114 -0.58 -11.11 -13.53
C ALA A 114 -1.14 -9.82 -12.92
N ALA A 115 -2.40 -9.91 -12.48
CA ALA A 115 -3.18 -8.80 -11.94
C ALA A 115 -3.23 -7.55 -12.86
N GLU A 116 -2.97 -7.73 -14.16
CA GLU A 116 -2.79 -6.65 -15.13
C GLU A 116 -1.84 -5.55 -14.60
N SER A 117 -0.75 -5.94 -13.95
CA SER A 117 0.21 -4.99 -13.39
C SER A 117 0.80 -4.10 -14.48
N ARG A 118 0.85 -2.80 -14.24
CA ARG A 118 1.50 -1.83 -15.13
C ARG A 118 2.43 -0.96 -14.32
N ALA A 119 3.65 -0.80 -14.80
CA ALA A 119 4.63 0.12 -14.25
C ALA A 119 5.12 1.07 -15.35
N PHE A 120 5.65 2.22 -14.98
CA PHE A 120 6.50 3.01 -15.86
C PHE A 120 7.80 3.39 -15.15
N VAL A 121 8.83 3.65 -15.96
CA VAL A 121 10.06 4.34 -15.55
C VAL A 121 10.09 5.68 -16.26
N ALA A 122 10.37 6.75 -15.52
CA ALA A 122 10.53 8.09 -16.03
C ALA A 122 11.75 8.78 -15.40
N LEU A 123 12.22 9.86 -16.03
CA LEU A 123 13.25 10.75 -15.47
C LEU A 123 12.65 12.11 -15.19
N ASN A 124 13.03 12.73 -14.08
CA ASN A 124 12.92 14.16 -13.90
C ASN A 124 14.34 14.73 -13.74
N PRO A 125 14.95 15.28 -14.81
CA PRO A 125 16.32 15.78 -14.76
C PRO A 125 16.50 17.00 -13.85
N ASP A 126 15.47 17.84 -13.73
CA ASP A 126 15.52 19.06 -12.91
C ASP A 126 15.72 18.70 -11.42
N ASP A 127 15.05 17.63 -10.98
CA ASP A 127 15.16 17.10 -9.62
C ASP A 127 16.24 16.01 -9.47
N LYS A 128 16.90 15.60 -10.56
CA LYS A 128 17.82 14.46 -10.63
C LYS A 128 17.21 13.16 -10.08
N LYS A 129 16.01 12.82 -10.57
CA LYS A 129 15.25 11.66 -10.13
C LYS A 129 14.96 10.68 -11.24
N ILE A 130 15.07 9.41 -10.92
CA ILE A 130 14.41 8.31 -11.62
C ILE A 130 13.10 8.04 -10.88
N ILE A 131 11.99 8.04 -11.62
CA ILE A 131 10.66 7.80 -11.07
C ILE A 131 10.20 6.43 -11.54
N VAL A 132 9.78 5.59 -10.60
CA VAL A 132 9.10 4.33 -10.89
C VAL A 132 7.70 4.44 -10.31
N ALA A 133 6.66 4.23 -11.11
CA ALA A 133 5.31 4.15 -10.55
C ALA A 133 4.46 3.02 -11.08
N PHE A 134 3.60 2.50 -10.21
CA PHE A 134 2.77 1.33 -10.46
C PHE A 134 1.29 1.70 -10.44
N ARG A 135 0.58 1.14 -11.41
CA ARG A 135 -0.88 1.16 -11.45
C ARG A 135 -1.41 0.15 -10.44
N GLY A 136 -2.52 0.47 -9.80
CA GLY A 136 -3.34 -0.52 -9.10
C GLY A 136 -4.31 -1.25 -10.05
N THR A 137 -5.27 -1.95 -9.45
CA THR A 137 -6.39 -2.56 -10.18
C THR A 137 -7.25 -1.48 -10.86
N LEU A 138 -7.96 -1.82 -11.95
CA LEU A 138 -8.83 -0.88 -12.62
C LEU A 138 -10.14 -0.64 -11.83
N PRO A 139 -10.77 0.55 -11.96
CA PRO A 139 -11.96 0.97 -11.21
C PRO A 139 -13.08 -0.07 -11.16
N GLN A 140 -13.40 -0.67 -12.31
CA GLN A 140 -14.49 -1.63 -12.46
C GLN A 140 -14.24 -2.96 -11.73
N ASP A 141 -12.99 -3.28 -11.42
CA ASP A 141 -12.60 -4.58 -10.86
C ASP A 141 -12.30 -4.49 -9.36
N PHE A 142 -12.06 -3.28 -8.82
CA PHE A 142 -11.69 -3.08 -7.40
C PHE A 142 -12.66 -3.74 -6.42
N ARG A 143 -13.97 -3.46 -6.54
CA ARG A 143 -14.97 -3.99 -5.61
C ARG A 143 -15.10 -5.51 -5.74
N THR A 144 -15.06 -6.03 -6.97
CA THR A 144 -15.13 -7.46 -7.25
C THR A 144 -13.92 -8.16 -6.64
N ILE A 145 -12.71 -7.66 -6.90
CA ILE A 145 -11.48 -8.20 -6.32
C ILE A 145 -11.49 -8.10 -4.80
N ALA A 146 -11.99 -7.01 -4.20
CA ALA A 146 -12.05 -6.91 -2.74
C ALA A 146 -12.97 -7.96 -2.09
N VAL A 147 -14.09 -8.29 -2.74
CA VAL A 147 -15.05 -9.28 -2.24
C VAL A 147 -14.58 -10.70 -2.51
N ASP A 148 -13.96 -10.93 -3.67
CA ASP A 148 -13.50 -12.25 -4.12
C ASP A 148 -12.03 -12.54 -3.75
N ALA A 149 -11.35 -11.60 -3.08
CA ALA A 149 -9.92 -11.70 -2.82
C ALA A 149 -9.59 -12.97 -2.04
N GLN A 150 -8.80 -13.83 -2.68
CA GLN A 150 -8.15 -14.94 -2.02
C GLN A 150 -6.91 -14.41 -1.30
N PHE A 151 -7.02 -14.19 0.02
CA PHE A 151 -5.95 -13.72 0.88
C PHE A 151 -4.93 -14.83 1.18
N LEU A 152 -4.34 -15.39 0.13
CA LEU A 152 -3.35 -16.44 0.21
C LEU A 152 -1.96 -15.84 0.38
N PHE A 153 -1.17 -16.47 1.23
CA PHE A 153 0.24 -16.18 1.37
C PHE A 153 1.06 -16.91 0.30
N GLY A 154 2.04 -16.20 -0.26
CA GLY A 154 3.21 -16.74 -0.93
C GLY A 154 4.47 -16.42 -0.13
N ASP A 155 5.53 -17.19 -0.34
CA ASP A 155 6.78 -17.00 0.40
C ASP A 155 7.58 -15.80 -0.13
N TYR A 156 8.09 -14.98 0.77
CA TYR A 156 9.07 -13.94 0.44
C TYR A 156 10.47 -14.51 0.58
N LYS A 157 10.98 -15.09 -0.51
CA LYS A 157 12.23 -15.88 -0.58
C LYS A 157 13.44 -15.26 0.14
N PRO A 158 13.68 -13.92 0.13
CA PRO A 158 14.85 -13.34 0.79
C PRO A 158 14.87 -13.48 2.32
N VAL A 159 13.72 -13.73 2.97
CA VAL A 159 13.61 -13.76 4.44
C VAL A 159 12.87 -15.03 4.85
N PRO A 160 13.49 -15.93 5.65
CA PRO A 160 12.81 -17.11 6.17
C PRO A 160 11.50 -16.76 6.88
N ASP A 161 10.46 -17.55 6.65
CA ASP A 161 9.11 -17.41 7.24
C ASP A 161 8.37 -16.10 6.94
N ALA A 162 8.98 -15.16 6.22
CA ALA A 162 8.30 -13.99 5.72
C ALA A 162 7.35 -14.40 4.60
N LYS A 163 6.10 -13.95 4.71
CA LYS A 163 5.03 -14.26 3.77
C LYS A 163 4.40 -12.99 3.25
N VAL A 164 4.12 -12.96 1.96
CA VAL A 164 3.52 -11.83 1.23
C VAL A 164 2.27 -12.32 0.54
N HIS A 165 1.30 -11.45 0.28
CA HIS A 165 0.13 -11.80 -0.53
C HIS A 165 0.55 -12.39 -1.89
N ALA A 166 0.12 -13.61 -2.17
CA ALA A 166 0.57 -14.40 -3.31
C ALA A 166 0.35 -13.67 -4.65
N GLY A 167 -0.79 -13.00 -4.81
CA GLY A 167 -1.07 -12.22 -6.01
C GLY A 167 -0.12 -11.03 -6.20
N PHE A 168 0.34 -10.40 -5.11
CA PHE A 168 1.20 -9.22 -5.18
C PHE A 168 2.64 -9.62 -5.51
N ILE A 169 3.15 -10.67 -4.86
CA ILE A 169 4.50 -11.16 -5.15
C ILE A 169 4.60 -11.74 -6.56
N ASN A 170 3.58 -12.46 -7.05
CA ASN A 170 3.56 -12.98 -8.42
C ASN A 170 3.55 -11.85 -9.46
N ALA A 171 2.73 -10.81 -9.25
CA ALA A 171 2.69 -9.65 -10.13
C ALA A 171 4.02 -8.88 -10.15
N PHE A 172 4.67 -8.74 -8.99
CA PHE A 172 6.00 -8.15 -8.89
C PHE A 172 7.06 -8.99 -9.63
N GLU A 173 7.14 -10.29 -9.35
CA GLU A 173 8.13 -11.19 -9.95
C GLU A 173 8.04 -11.23 -11.49
N GLU A 174 6.84 -11.11 -12.08
CA GLU A 174 6.65 -11.11 -13.54
C GLU A 174 7.30 -9.91 -14.26
N ILE A 175 7.33 -8.74 -13.60
CA ILE A 175 7.86 -7.50 -14.21
C ILE A 175 9.24 -7.12 -13.67
N ARG A 176 9.67 -7.73 -12.56
CA ARG A 176 10.89 -7.37 -11.81
C ARG A 176 12.13 -7.23 -12.69
N ASP A 177 12.49 -8.25 -13.46
CA ASP A 177 13.76 -8.23 -14.20
C ASP A 177 13.79 -7.14 -15.29
N ARG A 178 12.65 -6.90 -15.96
CA ARG A 178 12.52 -5.81 -16.93
C ARG A 178 12.66 -4.45 -16.26
N LEU A 179 12.05 -4.29 -15.09
CA LEU A 179 12.11 -3.05 -14.32
C LEU A 179 13.53 -2.76 -13.80
N VAL A 180 14.14 -3.74 -13.12
CA VAL A 180 15.49 -3.60 -12.54
C VAL A 180 16.51 -3.29 -13.63
N ASN A 181 16.43 -3.96 -14.79
CA ASN A 181 17.35 -3.70 -15.90
C ASN A 181 17.20 -2.28 -16.47
N GLU A 182 15.97 -1.78 -16.62
CA GLU A 182 15.76 -0.41 -17.10
C GLU A 182 16.25 0.61 -16.07
N VAL A 183 15.93 0.45 -14.78
CA VAL A 183 16.40 1.35 -13.72
C VAL A 183 17.92 1.33 -13.62
N LYS A 184 18.55 0.15 -13.69
CA LYS A 184 20.01 0.03 -13.70
C LYS A 184 20.62 0.82 -14.85
N LYS A 185 20.11 0.64 -16.07
CA LYS A 185 20.55 1.40 -17.25
C LYS A 185 20.40 2.91 -17.03
N GLN A 186 19.29 3.36 -16.45
CA GLN A 186 19.09 4.79 -16.19
C GLN A 186 20.05 5.34 -15.12
N LEU A 187 20.40 4.56 -14.09
CA LEU A 187 21.42 4.95 -13.10
C LEU A 187 22.83 5.04 -13.71
N GLU A 188 23.17 4.13 -14.63
CA GLU A 188 24.46 4.16 -15.34
C GLU A 188 24.58 5.39 -16.25
N LEU A 189 23.47 5.80 -16.89
CA LEU A 189 23.41 6.99 -17.73
C LEU A 189 23.34 8.30 -16.92
N ASN A 190 22.81 8.25 -15.70
CA ASN A 190 22.54 9.41 -14.85
C ASN A 190 23.14 9.19 -13.44
N PRO A 191 24.47 9.17 -13.30
CA PRO A 191 25.12 8.97 -12.01
C PRO A 191 24.74 10.09 -11.03
N GLY A 192 24.48 9.72 -9.78
CA GLY A 192 24.05 10.67 -8.74
C GLY A 192 22.54 10.95 -8.74
N TYR A 193 21.73 10.18 -9.47
CA TYR A 193 20.28 10.32 -9.43
C TYR A 193 19.70 9.57 -8.23
N SER A 194 18.68 10.16 -7.63
CA SER A 194 17.83 9.48 -6.63
C SER A 194 16.71 8.70 -7.32
N ILE A 195 16.10 7.76 -6.61
CA ILE A 195 14.94 7.00 -7.05
C ILE A 195 13.75 7.33 -6.17
N ASP A 196 12.62 7.72 -6.78
CA ASP A 196 11.33 7.76 -6.12
C ASP A 196 10.42 6.66 -6.70
N VAL A 197 9.85 5.84 -5.82
CA VAL A 197 8.90 4.78 -6.19
C VAL A 197 7.52 5.14 -5.64
N SER A 198 6.49 5.14 -6.50
CA SER A 198 5.12 5.46 -6.10
C SER A 198 4.11 4.42 -6.58
N GLY A 199 3.01 4.23 -5.86
CA GLY A 199 1.95 3.34 -6.33
C GLY A 199 0.68 3.42 -5.51
N HIS A 200 -0.46 3.30 -6.20
CA HIS A 200 -1.78 3.29 -5.57
C HIS A 200 -2.35 1.87 -5.50
N SER A 201 -3.02 1.53 -4.39
CA SER A 201 -3.68 0.25 -4.17
C SER A 201 -2.72 -0.94 -4.31
N LEU A 202 -3.04 -1.93 -5.15
CA LEU A 202 -2.12 -2.98 -5.61
C LEU A 202 -0.76 -2.42 -6.05
N GLY A 203 -0.74 -1.27 -6.74
CA GLY A 203 0.51 -0.61 -7.14
C GLY A 203 1.35 -0.17 -5.94
N GLY A 204 0.74 0.18 -4.81
CA GLY A 204 1.45 0.48 -3.57
C GLY A 204 2.18 -0.75 -3.02
N ALA A 205 1.54 -1.92 -3.06
CA ALA A 205 2.19 -3.18 -2.70
C ALA A 205 3.42 -3.47 -3.59
N LEU A 206 3.30 -3.27 -4.90
CA LEU A 206 4.41 -3.42 -5.85
C LEU A 206 5.51 -2.40 -5.62
N ALA A 207 5.16 -1.17 -5.22
CA ALA A 207 6.13 -0.13 -4.88
C ALA A 207 7.00 -0.51 -3.67
N VAL A 208 6.41 -1.08 -2.61
CA VAL A 208 7.19 -1.59 -1.45
C VAL A 208 8.09 -2.74 -1.85
N LEU A 209 7.58 -3.73 -2.59
CA LEU A 209 8.39 -4.87 -3.05
C LEU A 209 9.57 -4.41 -3.92
N THR A 210 9.33 -3.42 -4.78
CA THR A 210 10.38 -2.80 -5.62
C THR A 210 11.40 -2.05 -4.78
N GLY A 211 10.96 -1.30 -3.76
CA GLY A 211 11.87 -0.60 -2.86
C GLY A 211 12.79 -1.56 -2.10
N LEU A 212 12.23 -2.66 -1.58
CA LEU A 212 13.02 -3.71 -0.92
C LEU A 212 14.03 -4.33 -1.88
N ASP A 213 13.60 -4.64 -3.11
CA ASP A 213 14.48 -5.21 -4.13
C ASP A 213 15.62 -4.25 -4.49
N PHE A 214 15.35 -2.94 -4.58
CA PHE A 214 16.39 -1.95 -4.85
C PHE A 214 17.39 -1.83 -3.71
N VAL A 215 16.94 -1.88 -2.45
CA VAL A 215 17.85 -1.90 -1.28
C VAL A 215 18.72 -3.17 -1.29
N GLN A 216 18.11 -4.33 -1.52
CA GLN A 216 18.81 -5.62 -1.61
C GLN A 216 19.85 -5.65 -2.75
N ASN A 217 19.60 -4.91 -3.83
CA ASN A 217 20.49 -4.82 -4.99
C ASN A 217 21.33 -3.52 -5.03
N SER A 218 21.44 -2.78 -3.92
CA SER A 218 22.16 -1.48 -3.84
C SER A 218 23.66 -1.58 -4.16
N ASP A 219 24.24 -2.78 -4.06
CA ASP A 219 25.60 -3.04 -4.53
C ASP A 219 25.74 -2.92 -6.05
N THR A 220 24.65 -3.12 -6.79
CA THR A 220 24.59 -2.98 -8.26
C THR A 220 23.86 -1.71 -8.69
N LEU A 221 22.82 -1.32 -7.96
CA LEU A 221 22.01 -0.12 -8.23
C LEU A 221 22.59 1.07 -7.44
N LYS A 222 23.47 1.84 -8.09
CA LYS A 222 24.15 2.99 -7.48
C LYS A 222 23.30 4.26 -7.55
N PHE A 223 22.25 4.32 -6.72
CA PHE A 223 21.43 5.51 -6.53
C PHE A 223 21.86 6.33 -5.30
N ASP A 224 21.60 7.63 -5.31
CA ASP A 224 21.95 8.53 -4.19
C ASP A 224 20.99 8.39 -3.00
N LYS A 225 19.71 8.28 -3.29
CA LYS A 225 18.64 8.10 -2.31
C LYS A 225 17.50 7.29 -2.92
N LEU A 226 16.81 6.51 -2.08
CA LEU A 226 15.56 5.84 -2.43
C LEU A 226 14.43 6.36 -1.53
N SER A 227 13.30 6.74 -2.12
CA SER A 227 12.08 7.08 -1.39
C SER A 227 10.91 6.25 -1.93
N VAL A 228 10.07 5.73 -1.04
CA VAL A 228 8.88 4.95 -1.43
C VAL A 228 7.63 5.60 -0.88
N TYR A 229 6.63 5.74 -1.75
CA TYR A 229 5.35 6.36 -1.47
C TYR A 229 4.23 5.42 -1.91
N THR A 230 3.26 5.20 -1.05
CA THR A 230 2.12 4.33 -1.38
C THR A 230 0.82 5.01 -1.02
N LEU A 231 -0.21 4.79 -1.82
CA LEU A 231 -1.53 5.43 -1.69
C LEU A 231 -2.58 4.34 -1.56
N GLY A 232 -3.34 4.30 -0.47
CA GLY A 232 -4.38 3.29 -0.29
C GLY A 232 -3.83 1.85 -0.28
N GLN A 233 -2.57 1.66 0.16
CA GLN A 233 -1.92 0.36 0.13
C GLN A 233 -2.68 -0.65 1.03
N PRO A 234 -3.01 -1.85 0.53
CA PRO A 234 -3.46 -2.95 1.39
C PRO A 234 -2.33 -3.51 2.26
N ARG A 235 -2.66 -4.32 3.27
CA ARG A 235 -1.64 -5.09 3.99
C ARG A 235 -0.92 -6.02 3.02
N LEU A 236 0.40 -6.06 3.12
CA LEU A 236 1.24 -6.72 2.13
C LEU A 236 1.60 -8.15 2.55
N GLY A 237 1.87 -8.40 3.82
CA GLY A 237 2.39 -9.67 4.29
C GLY A 237 2.12 -9.94 5.77
N ASN A 238 2.75 -10.99 6.28
CA ASN A 238 2.69 -11.33 7.70
C ASN A 238 3.53 -10.38 8.55
N ASP A 239 3.51 -10.60 9.85
CA ASP A 239 4.30 -9.86 10.83
C ASP A 239 5.80 -9.93 10.57
N ILE A 240 6.34 -11.10 10.22
CA ILE A 240 7.77 -11.25 9.91
C ILE A 240 8.15 -10.37 8.70
N PHE A 241 7.30 -10.33 7.67
CA PHE A 241 7.51 -9.48 6.51
C PHE A 241 7.38 -7.98 6.86
N ALA A 242 6.38 -7.58 7.66
CA ALA A 242 6.21 -6.19 8.08
C ALA A 242 7.42 -5.67 8.87
N ASP A 243 7.92 -6.46 9.83
CA ASP A 243 9.14 -6.12 10.58
C ASP A 243 10.37 -6.02 9.68
N TYR A 244 10.44 -6.85 8.63
CA TYR A 244 11.53 -6.77 7.66
C TYR A 244 11.47 -5.48 6.85
N VAL A 245 10.28 -5.03 6.45
CA VAL A 245 10.10 -3.74 5.78
C VAL A 245 10.59 -2.61 6.67
N ASP A 246 10.15 -2.56 7.93
CA ASP A 246 10.50 -1.48 8.87
C ASP A 246 12.01 -1.36 9.13
N LYS A 247 12.71 -2.49 9.13
CA LYS A 247 14.17 -2.53 9.31
C LYS A 247 14.95 -2.12 8.06
N THR A 248 14.35 -2.26 6.88
CA THR A 248 15.06 -2.19 5.60
C THR A 248 14.75 -0.93 4.81
N LEU A 249 13.51 -0.44 4.91
CA LEU A 249 12.95 0.55 3.99
C LEU A 249 12.01 1.51 4.71
N ALA A 250 12.29 2.81 4.63
CA ALA A 250 11.32 3.82 5.04
C ALA A 250 10.26 4.02 3.95
N VAL A 251 8.99 3.79 4.30
CA VAL A 251 7.85 3.93 3.37
C VAL A 251 6.93 5.03 3.87
N ASN A 252 6.51 5.94 2.98
CA ASN A 252 5.42 6.87 3.25
C ASN A 252 4.11 6.22 2.78
N ARG A 253 3.28 5.73 3.71
CA ARG A 253 2.03 5.02 3.42
C ARG A 253 0.83 5.93 3.63
N PHE A 254 0.35 6.54 2.55
CA PHE A 254 -0.79 7.44 2.56
C PHE A 254 -2.11 6.67 2.64
N VAL A 255 -2.94 7.05 3.61
CA VAL A 255 -4.28 6.51 3.81
C VAL A 255 -5.29 7.65 3.73
N HIS A 256 -6.24 7.58 2.80
CA HIS A 256 -7.25 8.61 2.64
C HIS A 256 -8.49 8.27 3.48
N THR A 257 -8.86 9.19 4.38
CA THR A 257 -10.09 9.18 5.19
C THR A 257 -10.42 7.82 5.80
N VAL A 258 -11.37 7.11 5.22
CA VAL A 258 -11.95 5.86 5.72
C VAL A 258 -11.77 4.72 4.70
N ASP A 259 -10.73 4.79 3.88
CA ASP A 259 -10.43 3.80 2.83
C ASP A 259 -10.37 2.35 3.37
N SER A 260 -11.37 1.56 3.00
CA SER A 260 -11.50 0.15 3.38
C SER A 260 -10.36 -0.75 2.89
N TYR A 261 -9.72 -0.45 1.75
CA TYR A 261 -8.69 -1.34 1.19
C TYR A 261 -7.44 -1.40 2.06
N THR A 262 -7.14 -0.29 2.74
CA THR A 262 -6.04 -0.23 3.72
C THR A 262 -6.32 -1.10 4.95
N ARG A 263 -7.55 -1.58 5.14
CA ARG A 263 -7.93 -2.53 6.19
C ARG A 263 -7.96 -3.98 5.70
N LEU A 264 -7.55 -4.26 4.45
CA LEU A 264 -7.48 -5.59 3.86
C LEU A 264 -6.05 -5.95 3.44
N PRO A 265 -5.68 -7.25 3.43
CA PRO A 265 -6.38 -8.35 4.08
C PRO A 265 -6.54 -8.17 5.60
N PRO A 266 -7.49 -8.84 6.28
CA PRO A 266 -7.71 -8.65 7.73
C PRO A 266 -6.54 -9.11 8.61
N GLN A 267 -6.34 -8.47 9.77
CA GLN A 267 -5.24 -8.84 10.68
C GLN A 267 -5.39 -10.23 11.30
N PHE A 268 -6.62 -10.66 11.60
CA PHE A 268 -6.87 -11.93 12.30
C PHE A 268 -6.48 -13.18 11.48
N ILE A 269 -6.24 -13.04 10.18
CA ILE A 269 -5.69 -14.11 9.32
C ILE A 269 -4.17 -13.99 9.13
N GLY A 270 -3.50 -13.17 9.95
CA GLY A 270 -2.04 -13.09 10.03
C GLY A 270 -1.39 -12.00 9.19
N TYR A 271 -2.15 -11.10 8.53
CA TYR A 271 -1.58 -9.96 7.81
C TYR A 271 -1.34 -8.75 8.71
N ARG A 272 -0.27 -8.00 8.46
CA ARG A 272 0.05 -6.77 9.19
C ARG A 272 0.61 -5.69 8.24
N HIS A 273 0.27 -4.44 8.50
CA HIS A 273 0.99 -3.31 7.90
C HIS A 273 2.32 -3.09 8.58
N HIS A 274 3.34 -2.80 7.78
CA HIS A 274 4.54 -2.12 8.24
C HIS A 274 4.23 -0.66 8.65
N ASN A 275 5.20 0.00 9.28
CA ASN A 275 5.14 1.39 9.72
C ASN A 275 5.05 2.38 8.54
N GLY A 276 4.88 3.66 8.86
CA GLY A 276 4.96 4.77 7.89
C GLY A 276 3.61 5.35 7.50
N GLU A 277 2.55 5.07 8.28
CA GLU A 277 1.23 5.60 7.99
C GLU A 277 1.19 7.12 8.09
N ILE A 278 0.67 7.73 7.04
CA ILE A 278 0.35 9.14 6.95
C ILE A 278 -1.14 9.22 6.59
N TRP A 279 -1.94 9.57 7.58
CA TRP A 279 -3.39 9.58 7.47
C TRP A 279 -3.90 10.96 7.06
N ILE A 280 -4.53 11.02 5.88
CA ILE A 280 -5.17 12.20 5.30
C ILE A 280 -6.63 12.18 5.75
N GLN A 281 -6.93 12.91 6.83
CA GLN A 281 -8.28 12.98 7.39
C GLN A 281 -9.17 13.94 6.62
N ASP A 282 -8.59 15.01 6.09
CA ASP A 282 -9.25 16.00 5.26
C ASP A 282 -8.26 16.59 4.27
N ASP A 283 -8.48 16.31 2.99
CA ASP A 283 -7.61 16.74 1.91
C ASP A 283 -7.61 18.27 1.74
N ALA A 284 -8.76 18.91 1.97
CA ALA A 284 -8.90 20.37 1.85
C ALA A 284 -8.06 21.14 2.88
N THR A 285 -7.71 20.48 3.98
CA THR A 285 -6.87 21.04 5.04
C THR A 285 -5.54 20.29 5.18
N ALA A 286 -5.10 19.57 4.14
CA ALA A 286 -3.90 18.73 4.18
C ALA A 286 -2.64 19.51 4.63
N GLU A 287 -2.52 20.79 4.27
CA GLU A 287 -1.41 21.70 4.61
C GLU A 287 -1.56 22.36 5.99
N SER A 288 -2.74 22.29 6.61
CA SER A 288 -3.10 23.00 7.85
C SER A 288 -3.56 22.06 8.99
N GLY A 289 -3.16 20.78 8.92
CA GLY A 289 -3.38 19.80 9.99
C GLY A 289 -4.39 18.69 9.66
N GLY A 290 -4.94 18.68 8.44
CA GLY A 290 -5.75 17.58 7.90
C GLY A 290 -4.95 16.31 7.61
N THR A 291 -3.63 16.37 7.69
CA THR A 291 -2.70 15.23 7.51
C THR A 291 -1.98 14.90 8.81
N LYS A 292 -1.86 13.63 9.18
CA LYS A 292 -1.17 13.18 10.39
C LYS A 292 -0.18 12.05 10.11
N GLN A 293 1.03 12.16 10.63
CA GLN A 293 1.96 11.04 10.75
C GLN A 293 1.56 10.17 11.93
N CYS A 294 1.46 8.87 11.68
CA CYS A 294 1.09 7.87 12.66
C CYS A 294 2.32 7.04 13.01
N GLY A 295 2.71 7.03 14.27
CA GLY A 295 3.86 6.26 14.71
C GLY A 295 3.55 4.78 14.84
N GLY A 296 4.46 3.93 14.40
CA GLY A 296 4.38 2.48 14.56
C GLY A 296 3.32 1.83 13.68
N ASP A 297 3.22 0.51 13.85
CA ASP A 297 2.38 -0.33 13.01
C ASP A 297 0.95 -0.33 13.52
N GLU A 298 0.00 -0.33 12.59
CA GLU A 298 -1.42 -0.51 12.89
C GLU A 298 -1.93 0.46 13.99
N ASN A 299 -1.42 1.71 14.03
CA ASN A 299 -1.65 2.64 15.12
C ASN A 299 -3.17 2.83 15.41
N PRO A 300 -3.65 2.49 16.63
CA PRO A 300 -5.08 2.50 16.94
C PRO A 300 -5.72 3.89 16.96
N ASN A 301 -4.91 4.96 16.91
CA ASN A 301 -5.35 6.34 16.87
C ASN A 301 -5.38 6.96 15.45
N CYS A 302 -5.12 6.17 14.42
CA CYS A 302 -5.16 6.60 13.01
C CYS A 302 -6.26 5.90 12.23
N VAL A 303 -6.03 5.35 11.02
CA VAL A 303 -7.11 4.68 10.28
C VAL A 303 -7.72 3.52 11.07
N ASN A 304 -6.95 2.92 11.99
CA ASN A 304 -7.46 1.89 12.89
C ASN A 304 -8.45 2.40 13.95
N SER A 305 -8.54 3.71 14.18
CA SER A 305 -9.57 4.31 15.03
C SER A 305 -10.95 4.39 14.34
N VAL A 306 -10.99 4.25 13.01
CA VAL A 306 -12.24 4.28 12.23
C VAL A 306 -13.02 2.99 12.48
N LYS A 307 -14.31 3.13 12.80
CA LYS A 307 -15.20 1.99 12.99
C LYS A 307 -15.40 1.26 11.68
N VAL A 308 -15.51 -0.07 11.74
CA VAL A 308 -15.75 -0.91 10.56
C VAL A 308 -17.01 -0.48 9.79
N SER A 309 -18.04 0.02 10.48
CA SER A 309 -19.27 0.53 9.86
C SER A 309 -19.09 1.78 9.01
N ASP A 310 -18.02 2.54 9.26
CA ASP A 310 -17.77 3.85 8.66
C ASP A 310 -16.74 3.75 7.52
N LEU A 311 -16.17 2.56 7.30
CA LEU A 311 -15.26 2.29 6.20
C LEU A 311 -15.98 2.41 4.84
N ASN A 312 -15.30 3.02 3.87
CA ASN A 312 -15.87 3.28 2.55
C ASN A 312 -14.91 2.85 1.43
N PHE A 313 -15.38 1.97 0.54
CA PHE A 313 -14.64 1.55 -0.64
C PHE A 313 -14.43 2.69 -1.65
N GLY A 314 -15.33 3.67 -1.72
CA GLY A 314 -15.22 4.82 -2.61
C GLY A 314 -14.12 5.80 -2.19
N ALA A 315 -13.77 5.85 -0.89
CA ALA A 315 -12.68 6.69 -0.40
C ALA A 315 -11.31 6.26 -0.95
N HIS A 316 -11.21 5.02 -1.45
CA HIS A 316 -9.99 4.45 -1.99
C HIS A 316 -9.41 5.25 -3.14
N HIS A 317 -10.24 5.87 -3.98
CA HIS A 317 -9.80 6.61 -5.17
C HIS A 317 -9.18 7.98 -4.84
N GLY A 318 -9.30 8.41 -3.58
CA GLY A 318 -8.85 9.70 -3.11
C GLY A 318 -9.98 10.73 -3.00
N PRO A 319 -9.66 12.04 -3.13
CA PRO A 319 -8.36 12.57 -3.55
C PRO A 319 -7.23 12.23 -2.56
N TYR A 320 -6.00 12.08 -3.07
CA TYR A 320 -4.78 12.03 -2.27
C TYR A 320 -3.94 13.28 -2.53
N PHE A 321 -3.99 14.22 -1.60
CA PHE A 321 -3.41 15.55 -1.70
C PHE A 321 -3.94 16.34 -2.92
N GLY A 322 -5.23 16.19 -3.21
CA GLY A 322 -5.93 16.86 -4.30
C GLY A 322 -5.93 16.08 -5.61
N VAL A 323 -5.35 14.88 -5.65
CA VAL A 323 -5.24 14.05 -6.86
C VAL A 323 -6.18 12.84 -6.77
N ASP A 324 -7.16 12.78 -7.66
CA ASP A 324 -8.04 11.62 -7.81
C ASP A 324 -7.41 10.60 -8.77
N MET A 325 -7.31 9.34 -8.35
CA MET A 325 -6.70 8.26 -9.12
C MET A 325 -7.49 7.87 -10.38
N HIS A 326 -8.74 8.33 -10.53
CA HIS A 326 -9.56 8.17 -11.72
C HIS A 326 -9.37 9.25 -12.77
N THR A 327 -8.69 10.35 -12.44
CA THR A 327 -8.59 11.54 -13.32
C THR A 327 -8.07 11.20 -14.72
N CYS A 328 -7.28 10.13 -14.89
CA CYS A 328 -6.74 9.74 -16.18
C CYS A 328 -7.56 8.70 -16.97
N ASN A 329 -8.71 8.26 -16.45
CA ASN A 329 -9.56 7.24 -17.09
C ASN A 329 -10.65 7.79 -18.02
N GLY A 330 -10.74 9.12 -18.17
CA GLY A 330 -11.73 9.78 -19.04
C GLY A 330 -13.06 10.01 -18.35
#